data_AF-A0A2N0X6R9-F1
#
_entry.id   AF-A0A2N0X6R9-F1
#
_cell.length_a   1.000
_cell.length_b   1.000
_cell.length_c   1.000
_cell.angle_alpha   90.00
_cell.angle_beta   90.00
_cell.angle_gamma   90.00
#
_symmetry.space_group_name_H-M   'P 1'
#
loop_
_entity.id
_entity.type
_entity.pdbx_description
1 polymer ?
#
loop_
_entity_poly.entity_id
_entity_poly.type
_entity_poly.pdbx_seq_one_letter_code
_entity_poly.pdbx_strand_id
1 'polypeptide(L)'
;MSKFIRGGIAAACASVMALGVASAASAEESAAGYEEHLFTGSSTSVAAFQEWFAGGEFVQPEIETRDLRELEVNEFETAESGDTIYKDDQGRFWIKQDAIIT
;
A
#
# COMPACT_ATOMS: atom_id res chain seq x y z
N MET A 1 14.33 -14.24 48.70
CA MET A 1 13.24 -15.22 48.91
C MET A 1 12.20 -15.04 47.82
N SER A 2 11.88 -16.16 47.17
CA SER A 2 11.05 -16.32 45.97
C SER A 2 9.57 -15.98 46.19
N LYS A 3 8.87 -15.53 45.13
CA LYS A 3 7.50 -16.00 44.79
C LYS A 3 7.03 -15.52 43.40
N PHE A 4 6.91 -16.47 42.49
CA PHE A 4 6.17 -16.41 41.21
C PHE A 4 4.67 -16.65 41.43
N ILE A 5 3.78 -15.92 40.72
CA ILE A 5 2.37 -16.27 40.43
C ILE A 5 2.00 -15.54 39.10
N ARG A 6 1.98 -16.18 37.92
CA ARG A 6 0.91 -16.95 37.23
C ARG A 6 -0.44 -16.23 36.99
N GLY A 7 -0.83 -16.16 35.72
CA GLY A 7 -2.22 -16.04 35.23
C GLY A 7 -2.66 -14.60 34.93
N GLY A 8 -3.36 -14.27 33.85
CA GLY A 8 -3.99 -15.11 32.83
C GLY A 8 -4.50 -14.19 31.71
N ILE A 9 -4.41 -14.71 30.49
CA ILE A 9 -5.00 -14.20 29.25
C ILE A 9 -6.53 -14.15 29.39
N ALA A 10 -7.13 -13.00 29.11
CA ALA A 10 -8.55 -12.88 28.83
C ALA A 10 -8.73 -12.02 27.58
N ALA A 11 -8.91 -12.72 26.46
CA ALA A 11 -9.34 -12.15 25.20
C ALA A 11 -10.77 -11.63 25.32
N ALA A 12 -11.01 -10.40 24.91
CA ALA A 12 -12.34 -9.86 24.66
C ALA A 12 -12.42 -9.53 23.17
N CYS A 13 -12.83 -10.50 22.37
CA CYS A 13 -13.15 -10.28 20.96
C CYS A 13 -14.51 -9.60 20.89
N ALA A 14 -14.52 -8.29 20.69
CA ALA A 14 -15.73 -7.55 20.34
C ALA A 14 -16.08 -7.84 18.87
N SER A 15 -17.26 -8.41 18.65
CA SER A 15 -17.82 -8.65 17.33
C SER A 15 -18.16 -7.34 16.63
N VAL A 16 -17.61 -7.10 15.45
CA VAL A 16 -18.14 -6.13 14.49
C VAL A 16 -18.60 -6.88 13.25
N MET A 17 -19.88 -6.70 12.96
CA MET A 17 -20.52 -7.09 11.73
C MET A 17 -19.98 -6.27 10.56
N ALA A 18 -19.75 -6.92 9.43
CA ALA A 18 -20.02 -6.33 8.12
C ALA A 18 -20.10 -7.44 7.07
N LEU A 19 -21.32 -7.75 6.62
CA LEU A 19 -21.50 -8.24 5.26
C LEU A 19 -21.12 -7.07 4.33
N GLY A 20 -19.88 -7.07 3.88
CA GLY A 20 -19.34 -6.12 2.92
C GLY A 20 -19.05 -6.84 1.61
N VAL A 21 -19.71 -6.37 0.56
CA VAL A 21 -19.59 -6.73 -0.85
C VAL A 21 -18.21 -7.26 -1.27
N ALA A 22 -18.19 -8.45 -1.85
CA ALA A 22 -17.08 -8.87 -2.71
C ALA A 22 -17.07 -7.93 -3.92
N SER A 23 -16.15 -6.95 -3.93
CA SER A 23 -15.92 -6.08 -5.07
C SER A 23 -14.47 -6.26 -5.51
N ALA A 24 -14.35 -6.75 -6.75
CA ALA A 24 -13.15 -7.06 -7.51
C ALA A 24 -11.85 -6.46 -6.99
N ALA A 25 -11.01 -7.33 -6.41
CA ALA A 25 -9.57 -7.13 -6.42
C ALA A 25 -9.10 -7.15 -7.87
N SER A 26 -8.94 -5.98 -8.48
CA SER A 26 -8.02 -5.84 -9.62
C SER A 26 -6.60 -5.78 -9.08
N ALA A 27 -6.16 -6.87 -8.45
CA ALA A 27 -4.75 -7.17 -8.38
C ALA A 27 -4.38 -7.62 -9.80
N GLU A 28 -4.01 -6.68 -10.66
CA GLU A 28 -3.38 -7.02 -11.93
C GLU A 28 -2.07 -7.70 -11.59
N GLU A 29 -2.08 -9.03 -11.66
CA GLU A 29 -0.95 -9.90 -11.40
C GLU A 29 0.15 -9.55 -12.40
N SER A 30 1.04 -8.68 -11.96
CA SER A 30 2.01 -8.02 -12.81
C SER A 30 3.06 -9.02 -13.24
N ALA A 31 3.19 -9.16 -14.55
CA ALA A 31 4.11 -10.08 -15.18
C ALA A 31 5.55 -9.79 -14.71
N ALA A 32 6.15 -10.78 -14.06
CA ALA A 32 7.51 -10.81 -13.51
C ALA A 32 7.73 -10.11 -12.15
N GLY A 33 7.37 -10.80 -11.06
CA GLY A 33 8.14 -10.89 -9.80
C GLY A 33 8.33 -9.63 -8.94
N TYR A 34 7.99 -8.45 -9.43
CA TYR A 34 8.04 -7.19 -8.68
C TYR A 34 6.64 -6.80 -8.22
N GLU A 35 6.56 -6.26 -7.01
CA GLU A 35 5.32 -5.68 -6.50
C GLU A 35 5.17 -4.27 -7.09
N GLU A 36 4.12 -4.03 -7.86
CA GLU A 36 3.82 -2.75 -8.50
C GLU A 36 2.38 -2.31 -8.26
N HIS A 37 2.20 -1.00 -8.10
CA HIS A 37 0.91 -0.38 -7.78
C HIS A 37 0.74 0.94 -8.54
N LEU A 38 -0.47 1.19 -9.02
CA LEU A 38 -0.84 2.45 -9.68
C LEU A 38 -1.06 3.57 -8.66
N PHE A 39 -0.36 4.69 -8.83
CA PHE A 39 -0.59 5.91 -8.08
C PHE A 39 -1.64 6.77 -8.78
N THR A 40 -2.69 7.15 -8.05
CA THR A 40 -3.87 7.85 -8.59
C THR A 40 -3.88 9.34 -8.27
N GLY A 41 -2.88 9.82 -7.51
CA GLY A 41 -2.84 11.19 -7.01
C GLY A 41 -3.88 11.51 -5.93
N SER A 42 -4.57 10.53 -5.35
CA SER A 42 -5.48 10.78 -4.22
C SER A 42 -4.72 10.89 -2.90
N SER A 43 -5.17 11.73 -1.96
CA SER A 43 -4.60 11.76 -0.59
C SER A 43 -4.63 10.40 0.10
N THR A 44 -5.66 9.60 -0.17
CA THR A 44 -5.79 8.22 0.33
C THR A 44 -4.77 7.28 -0.31
N SER A 45 -4.47 7.46 -1.60
CA SER A 45 -3.40 6.74 -2.29
C SER A 45 -2.03 7.14 -1.73
N VAL A 46 -1.79 8.45 -1.51
CA VAL A 46 -0.57 8.94 -0.86
C VAL A 46 -0.34 8.24 0.49
N ALA A 47 -1.37 8.13 1.32
CA ALA A 47 -1.26 7.44 2.61
C ALA A 47 -0.92 5.95 2.44
N ALA A 48 -1.56 5.25 1.49
CA ALA A 48 -1.27 3.85 1.21
C ALA A 48 0.19 3.63 0.75
N PHE A 49 0.69 4.49 -0.15
CA PHE A 49 2.08 4.43 -0.59
C PHE A 49 3.07 4.76 0.52
N GLN A 50 2.78 5.73 1.39
CA GLN A 50 3.64 6.06 2.52
C GLN A 50 3.79 4.90 3.51
N GLU A 51 2.70 4.17 3.79
CA GLU A 51 2.75 2.96 4.63
C GLU A 51 3.57 1.85 3.95
N TRP A 52 3.43 1.68 2.64
CA TRP A 52 4.23 0.71 1.87
C TRP A 52 5.73 1.08 1.85
N PHE A 53 6.05 2.37 1.68
CA PHE A 53 7.43 2.88 1.74
C PHE A 53 8.06 2.69 3.12
N ALA A 54 7.26 2.76 4.19
CA ALA A 54 7.69 2.47 5.55
C ALA A 54 7.94 0.97 5.81
N GLY A 55 7.73 0.11 4.82
CA GLY A 55 7.90 -1.34 4.91
C GLY A 55 6.63 -2.10 5.32
N GLY A 56 5.48 -1.42 5.32
CA GLY A 56 4.17 -2.05 5.48
C GLY A 56 3.72 -2.82 4.24
N GLU A 57 2.53 -3.42 4.33
CA GLU A 57 1.83 -4.00 3.19
C GLU A 57 1.09 -2.90 2.44
N PHE A 58 1.14 -2.92 1.11
CA PHE A 58 0.34 -1.98 0.32
C PHE A 58 -1.13 -2.40 0.38
N VAL A 59 -1.99 -1.47 0.79
CA VAL A 59 -3.44 -1.65 0.78
C VAL A 59 -4.06 -0.61 -0.12
N GLN A 60 -4.60 -1.04 -1.26
CA GLN A 60 -5.26 -0.12 -2.19
C GLN A 60 -6.49 0.52 -1.52
N PRO A 61 -6.61 1.86 -1.52
CA PRO A 61 -7.74 2.53 -0.91
C PRO A 61 -9.04 2.26 -1.71
N GLU A 62 -10.11 1.87 -1.00
CA GLU A 62 -11.42 1.59 -1.61
C GLU A 62 -12.14 2.87 -2.08
N ILE A 63 -11.86 4.00 -1.43
CA ILE A 63 -12.45 5.30 -1.73
C ILE A 63 -11.32 6.29 -1.92
N GLU A 64 -11.32 6.95 -3.07
CA GLU A 64 -10.27 7.88 -3.44
C GLU A 64 -10.77 9.32 -3.50
N THR A 65 -9.96 10.22 -2.97
CA THR A 65 -10.18 11.67 -3.02
C THR A 65 -9.63 12.25 -4.34
N ARG A 66 -10.25 13.31 -4.86
CA ARG A 66 -9.92 13.90 -6.18
C ARG A 66 -9.00 15.12 -6.09
N ASP A 67 -7.97 15.04 -5.26
CA ASP A 67 -7.10 16.17 -4.95
C ASP A 67 -5.80 16.23 -5.78
N LEU A 68 -5.52 15.23 -6.62
CA LEU A 68 -4.42 15.22 -7.61
C LEU A 68 -3.07 15.67 -7.02
N ARG A 69 -2.63 14.96 -6.00
CA ARG A 69 -1.34 15.18 -5.32
C ARG A 69 -0.21 14.45 -6.01
N GLU A 70 0.95 15.05 -5.88
CA GLU A 70 2.24 14.45 -6.17
C GLU A 70 2.72 13.61 -4.97
N LEU A 71 3.53 12.59 -5.25
CA LEU A 71 4.13 11.72 -4.25
C LEU A 71 5.64 11.59 -4.49
N GLU A 72 6.47 12.02 -3.54
CA GLU A 72 7.90 11.75 -3.58
C GLU A 72 8.13 10.24 -3.38
N VAL A 73 8.67 9.57 -4.41
CA VAL A 73 8.93 8.12 -4.40
C VAL A 73 10.33 7.84 -3.88
N ASN A 74 11.28 8.67 -4.28
CA ASN A 74 12.68 8.65 -3.85
C ASN A 74 13.27 10.06 -4.00
N GLU A 75 14.56 10.22 -3.68
CA GLU A 75 15.25 11.52 -3.74
C GLU A 75 15.35 12.13 -5.16
N PHE A 76 15.01 11.37 -6.20
CA PHE A 76 15.14 11.75 -7.62
C PHE A 76 13.79 11.84 -8.35
N GLU A 77 12.76 11.15 -7.88
CA GLU A 77 11.50 10.94 -8.60
C GLU A 77 10.28 11.32 -7.76
N THR A 78 9.37 12.04 -8.39
CA THR A 78 8.05 12.38 -7.84
C THR A 78 7.00 11.84 -8.79
N ALA A 79 6.10 11.01 -8.27
CA ALA A 79 5.01 10.41 -9.02
C ALA A 79 3.82 11.35 -9.12
N GLU A 80 3.21 11.37 -10.30
CA GLU A 80 1.96 12.03 -10.61
C GLU A 80 0.83 11.01 -10.77
N SER A 81 -0.41 11.50 -10.80
CA SER A 81 -1.58 10.66 -11.05
C SER A 81 -1.45 9.92 -12.38
N GLY A 82 -1.48 8.59 -12.31
CA GLY A 82 -1.35 7.69 -13.47
C GLY A 82 -0.02 6.95 -13.52
N ASP A 83 0.97 7.36 -12.71
CA ASP A 83 2.24 6.67 -12.65
C ASP A 83 2.13 5.33 -11.93
N THR A 84 2.87 4.33 -12.39
CA THR A 84 2.99 3.04 -11.70
C THR A 84 4.29 3.02 -10.91
N ILE A 85 4.20 2.74 -9.62
CA ILE A 85 5.35 2.65 -8.73
C ILE A 85 5.62 1.18 -8.45
N TYR A 86 6.87 0.75 -8.58
CA TYR A 86 7.27 -0.62 -8.31
C TYR A 86 8.38 -0.69 -7.26
N LYS A 87 8.43 -1.83 -6.57
CA LYS A 87 9.47 -2.16 -5.60
C LYS A 87 10.46 -3.15 -6.23
N ASP A 88 11.74 -2.76 -6.26
CA ASP A 88 12.80 -3.61 -6.78
C ASP A 88 13.20 -4.73 -5.79
N ASP A 89 14.12 -5.61 -6.21
CA ASP A 89 14.62 -6.73 -5.42
C ASP A 89 15.44 -6.30 -4.18
N GLN A 90 15.88 -5.04 -4.15
CA GLN A 90 16.57 -4.43 -3.02
C GLN A 90 15.61 -3.68 -2.08
N GLY A 91 14.30 -3.68 -2.38
CA GLY A 91 13.27 -2.99 -1.63
C GLY A 91 13.21 -1.48 -1.85
N ARG A 92 13.84 -0.97 -2.92
CA ARG A 92 13.79 0.44 -3.31
C ARG A 92 12.60 0.68 -4.25
N PHE A 93 12.10 1.91 -4.23
CA PHE A 93 10.93 2.31 -5.01
C PHE A 93 11.32 3.20 -6.18
N TRP A 94 10.65 2.95 -7.31
CA TRP A 94 10.92 3.59 -8.58
C TRP A 94 9.63 3.79 -9.36
N ILE A 95 9.60 4.82 -10.20
CA ILE A 95 8.51 5.02 -11.16
C ILE A 95 8.78 4.17 -12.41
N LYS A 96 7.79 3.37 -12.82
CA LYS A 96 7.85 2.59 -14.05
C LYS A 96 7.74 3.54 -15.24
N GLN A 97 8.84 3.68 -15.98
CA GLN A 97 8.84 4.45 -17.21
C GLN A 97 8.31 3.57 -18.34
N ASP A 98 7.06 3.79 -18.76
CA ASP A 98 6.58 3.20 -19.99
C ASP A 98 7.36 3.79 -21.17
N ALA A 99 7.96 2.92 -21.98
CA ALA A 99 8.61 3.36 -23.21
C ALA A 99 7.54 3.91 -24.15
N ILE A 100 7.42 5.24 -24.25
CA ILE A 100 6.59 5.87 -25.27
C ILE A 100 7.24 5.58 -26.63
N ILE A 101 6.75 4.56 -27.31
CA ILE A 101 7.10 4.28 -28.70
C ILE A 101 6.43 5.37 -29.54
N THR A 102 7.18 6.44 -29.86
CA THR A 102 6.75 7.51 -30.79
C THR A 102 7.03 7.09 -32.23
#